data_AF-A0A2R6PRW6-F1
#
_entry.id   AF-A0A2R6PRW6-F1
#
_cell.length_a   1.000
_cell.length_b   1.000
_cell.length_c   1.000
_cell.angle_alpha   90.00
_cell.angle_beta   90.00
_cell.angle_gamma   90.00
#
_symmetry.space_group_name_H-M   'P 1'
#
loop_
_entity.id
_entity.type
_entity.pdbx_description
1 polymer ?
#
loop_
_entity_poly.entity_id
_entity_poly.type
_entity_poly.pdbx_seq_one_letter_code
_entity_poly.pdbx_strand_id
1 'polypeptide(L)'
;MADSSHGRASFWTQANALLRKNLTFQKRNMKANIRLTLFPFLLCLLLVAAQHLINSELDKPKNKCGCTCVDSNGNPRSGSCESNERVCGIEYSTLDQVGTCPIPSPPEWPPLLQIPAPIYRAIRTDFASFTDLPDESCRNTGSCPATILLTGSNQSLGERLAGNMFAGSSAFNFSDISYSLADYTLGSDTMTEYSNFLDPAFFSDRPLYHLQPQCSANSTINVTIQIASTAVPAEASCVRGLNLWRNSSSEINDALYKGYRKGNSERKINEIVAAYDFLNSDFNHFNVNIWYNSTYKNDTGNGPLALMRVPRSVNLVSL
;
A
#
# COMPACT_ATOMS: atom_id res chain seq x y z
N MET A 1 31.33 89.42 -4.48
CA MET A 1 30.58 88.16 -4.30
C MET A 1 29.96 87.79 -5.63
N ALA A 2 30.40 86.69 -6.23
CA ALA A 2 29.67 85.98 -7.26
C ALA A 2 29.95 84.49 -6.99
N ASP A 3 28.97 83.86 -6.36
CA ASP A 3 28.98 82.48 -5.92
C ASP A 3 28.90 81.58 -7.15
N SER A 4 29.98 80.85 -7.45
CA SER A 4 30.03 79.97 -8.62
C SER A 4 29.17 78.73 -8.33
N SER A 5 27.92 78.74 -8.81
CA SER A 5 27.02 77.58 -8.68
C SER A 5 27.63 76.41 -9.46
N HIS A 6 28.12 75.39 -8.75
CA HIS A 6 28.55 74.13 -9.35
C HIS A 6 27.35 73.44 -10.02
N GLY A 7 27.25 73.51 -11.35
CA GLY A 7 26.21 72.81 -12.11
C GLY A 7 26.27 71.29 -11.89
N ARG A 8 25.10 70.64 -11.75
CA ARG A 8 25.01 69.18 -11.58
C ARG A 8 25.65 68.47 -12.78
N ALA A 9 26.56 67.55 -12.50
CA ALA A 9 27.21 66.72 -13.51
C ALA A 9 26.18 65.92 -14.32
N SER A 10 26.42 65.69 -15.61
CA SER A 10 25.53 64.92 -16.48
C SER A 10 25.32 63.48 -15.95
N PHE A 11 24.18 62.87 -16.30
CA PHE A 11 23.83 61.51 -15.86
C PHE A 11 24.94 60.49 -16.15
N TRP A 12 25.53 60.52 -17.36
CA TRP A 12 26.61 59.62 -17.74
C TRP A 12 27.89 59.83 -16.93
N THR A 13 28.19 61.08 -16.59
CA THR A 13 29.32 61.41 -15.71
C THR A 13 29.11 60.85 -14.31
N GLN A 14 27.89 60.97 -13.77
CA GLN A 14 27.53 60.41 -12.46
C GLN A 14 27.53 58.88 -12.47
N ALA A 15 26.96 58.25 -13.51
CA ALA A 15 26.92 56.80 -13.67
C ALA A 15 28.32 56.19 -13.80
N ASN A 16 29.21 56.82 -14.58
CA ASN A 16 30.61 56.39 -14.72
C ASN A 16 31.39 56.54 -13.40
N ALA A 17 31.16 57.64 -12.66
CA ALA A 17 31.76 57.84 -11.34
C ALA A 17 31.29 56.78 -10.32
N LEU A 18 29.98 56.47 -10.31
CA LEU A 18 29.41 55.42 -9.47
C LEU A 18 29.92 54.03 -9.86
N LEU A 19 30.02 53.73 -11.16
CA LEU A 19 30.60 52.49 -11.66
C LEU A 19 32.03 52.32 -11.17
N ARG A 20 32.90 53.32 -11.37
CA ARG A 20 34.31 53.28 -10.92
C ARG A 20 34.42 53.11 -9.41
N LYS A 21 33.56 53.78 -8.64
CA LYS A 21 33.50 53.64 -7.17
C LYS A 21 33.13 52.21 -6.76
N ASN A 22 32.07 51.64 -7.34
CA ASN A 22 31.62 50.27 -7.06
C ASN A 22 32.65 49.21 -7.50
N LEU A 23 33.29 49.40 -8.65
CA LEU A 23 34.31 48.49 -9.18
C LEU A 23 35.58 48.53 -8.32
N THR A 24 35.98 49.72 -7.85
CA THR A 24 37.10 49.86 -6.91
C THR A 24 36.78 49.24 -5.55
N PHE A 25 35.54 49.38 -5.07
CA PHE A 25 35.08 48.73 -3.84
C PHE A 25 35.13 47.19 -3.96
N GLN A 26 34.60 46.63 -5.05
CA GLN A 26 34.70 45.21 -5.36
C GLN A 26 36.16 44.73 -5.49
N LYS A 27 37.02 45.50 -6.17
CA LYS A 27 38.46 45.19 -6.30
C LYS A 27 39.17 45.13 -4.95
N ARG A 28 38.85 46.04 -4.02
CA ARG A 28 39.43 46.04 -2.66
C ARG A 28 38.86 44.92 -1.80
N ASN A 29 37.62 44.51 -2.02
CA ASN A 29 36.98 43.38 -1.34
C ASN A 29 37.13 42.06 -2.10
N MET A 30 38.34 41.79 -2.60
CA MET A 30 38.66 40.64 -3.45
C MET A 30 38.31 39.29 -2.81
N LYS A 31 38.47 39.15 -1.49
CA LYS A 31 38.13 37.91 -0.75
C LYS A 31 36.64 37.57 -0.84
N ALA A 32 35.76 38.56 -0.69
CA ALA A 32 34.32 38.36 -0.80
C ALA A 32 33.91 37.99 -2.23
N ASN A 33 34.51 38.65 -3.23
CA ASN A 33 34.25 38.34 -4.63
C ASN A 33 34.71 36.94 -5.02
N ILE A 34 35.92 36.52 -4.61
CA ILE A 34 36.39 35.15 -4.83
C ILE A 34 35.43 34.14 -4.19
N ARG A 35 34.96 34.39 -2.97
CA ARG A 35 33.99 33.51 -2.30
C ARG A 35 32.65 33.45 -3.05
N LEU A 36 32.14 34.59 -3.50
CA LEU A 36 30.90 34.67 -4.29
C LEU A 36 31.01 33.90 -5.61
N THR A 37 32.16 33.98 -6.28
CA THR A 37 32.42 33.25 -7.52
C THR A 37 32.70 31.77 -7.28
N LEU A 38 33.40 31.38 -6.21
CA LEU A 38 33.79 29.99 -5.92
C LEU A 38 32.62 29.15 -5.41
N PHE A 39 31.69 29.74 -4.66
CA PHE A 39 30.55 29.04 -4.07
C PHE A 39 29.73 28.22 -5.09
N PRO A 40 29.29 28.77 -6.24
CA PRO A 40 28.56 27.98 -7.24
C PRO A 40 29.41 26.83 -7.81
N PHE A 41 30.71 27.02 -8.04
CA PHE A 41 31.59 25.93 -8.49
C PHE A 41 31.70 24.82 -7.45
N LEU A 42 31.86 25.16 -6.18
CA LEU A 42 31.91 24.18 -5.10
C LEU A 42 30.60 23.40 -4.99
N LEU A 43 29.45 24.09 -5.11
CA LEU A 43 28.14 23.44 -5.12
C LEU A 43 28.00 22.49 -6.33
N CYS A 44 28.43 22.90 -7.53
CA CYS A 44 28.44 22.02 -8.69
C CYS A 44 29.34 20.80 -8.50
N LEU A 45 30.54 20.97 -7.94
CA LEU A 45 31.44 19.85 -7.64
C LEU A 45 30.83 18.88 -6.62
N LEU A 46 30.16 19.39 -5.59
CA LEU A 46 29.43 18.56 -4.61
C LEU A 46 28.30 17.77 -5.27
N LEU A 47 27.52 18.39 -6.16
CA LEU A 47 26.45 17.70 -6.90
C LEU A 47 27.00 16.61 -7.82
N VAL A 48 28.12 16.86 -8.53
CA VAL A 48 28.77 15.85 -9.38
C VAL A 48 29.31 14.70 -8.54
N ALA A 49 29.95 14.99 -7.40
CA ALA A 49 30.43 13.97 -6.49
C ALA A 49 29.28 13.12 -5.91
N ALA A 50 28.17 13.77 -5.53
CA ALA A 50 26.97 13.09 -5.07
C ALA A 50 26.36 12.21 -6.17
N GLN A 51 26.24 12.71 -7.40
CA GLN A 51 25.74 11.95 -8.54
C GLN A 51 26.63 10.73 -8.82
N HIS A 52 27.95 10.89 -8.76
CA HIS A 52 28.88 9.77 -8.98
C HIS A 52 28.72 8.70 -7.90
N LEU A 53 28.59 9.10 -6.64
CA LEU A 53 28.39 8.18 -5.51
C LEU A 53 27.05 7.47 -5.61
N ILE A 54 25.97 8.19 -5.89
CA ILE A 54 24.63 7.63 -6.07
C ILE A 54 24.60 6.64 -7.23
N ASN A 55 25.15 7.03 -8.39
CA ASN A 55 25.21 6.14 -9.55
C ASN A 55 26.03 4.90 -9.26
N SER A 56 27.19 5.03 -8.59
CA SER A 56 27.99 3.87 -8.21
C SER A 56 27.26 2.91 -7.27
N GLU A 57 26.34 3.40 -6.44
CA GLU A 57 25.50 2.57 -5.58
C GLU A 57 24.32 1.95 -6.34
N LEU A 58 23.63 2.73 -7.18
CA LEU A 58 22.51 2.26 -8.01
C LEU A 58 22.95 1.33 -9.15
N ASP A 59 24.21 1.44 -9.61
CA ASP A 59 24.74 0.63 -10.69
C ASP A 59 25.18 -0.78 -10.26
N LYS A 60 25.14 -1.07 -8.95
CA LYS A 60 25.44 -2.40 -8.42
C LYS A 60 24.51 -3.45 -9.05
N PRO A 61 25.00 -4.65 -9.39
CA PRO A 61 24.19 -5.68 -10.07
C PRO A 61 22.86 -5.99 -9.39
N LYS A 62 22.82 -5.99 -8.05
CA LYS A 62 21.60 -6.21 -7.25
C LYS A 62 20.49 -5.17 -7.49
N ASN A 63 20.84 -3.96 -7.93
CA ASN A 63 19.90 -2.88 -8.17
C ASN A 63 19.45 -2.81 -9.66
N LYS A 64 19.80 -3.83 -10.45
CA LYS A 64 19.44 -3.94 -11.86
C LYS A 64 18.68 -5.22 -12.09
N CYS A 65 17.68 -5.14 -12.96
CA CYS A 65 17.00 -6.33 -13.44
C CYS A 65 17.99 -7.26 -14.15
N GLY A 66 17.86 -8.56 -13.89
CA GLY A 66 18.62 -9.59 -14.59
C GLY A 66 18.27 -9.60 -16.07
N CYS A 67 19.29 -9.77 -16.91
CA CYS A 67 19.13 -9.85 -18.35
C CYS A 67 19.97 -10.99 -18.91
N THR A 68 19.42 -11.66 -19.91
CA THR A 68 20.14 -12.63 -20.73
C THR A 68 20.15 -12.16 -22.17
N CYS A 69 20.99 -12.80 -22.98
CA CYS A 69 20.96 -12.62 -24.41
C CYS A 69 20.19 -13.74 -25.06
N VAL A 70 19.39 -13.40 -26.05
CA VAL A 70 18.65 -14.39 -26.85
C VAL A 70 19.14 -14.34 -28.30
N ASP A 71 19.22 -15.50 -28.95
CA ASP A 71 19.47 -15.57 -30.40
C ASP A 71 18.21 -15.17 -31.20
N SER A 72 18.31 -15.12 -32.53
CA SER A 72 17.17 -14.85 -33.42
C SER A 72 15.99 -15.83 -33.26
N ASN A 73 16.21 -16.97 -32.58
CA ASN A 73 15.21 -18.00 -32.32
C ASN A 73 14.70 -17.94 -30.86
N GLY A 74 15.14 -16.97 -30.05
CA GLY A 74 14.73 -16.79 -28.65
C GLY A 74 15.50 -17.65 -27.63
N ASN A 75 16.56 -18.35 -28.02
CA ASN A 75 17.30 -19.22 -27.11
C ASN A 75 18.38 -18.46 -26.32
N PRO A 76 18.57 -18.75 -25.02
CA PRO A 76 19.58 -18.09 -24.20
C PRO A 76 21.01 -18.36 -24.71
N ARG A 77 21.83 -17.31 -24.83
CA ARG A 77 23.24 -17.38 -25.19
C ARG A 77 24.10 -16.70 -24.12
N SER A 78 25.21 -17.34 -23.73
CA SER A 78 26.24 -16.72 -22.90
C SER A 78 27.19 -15.88 -23.77
N GLY A 79 27.38 -14.61 -23.44
CA GLY A 79 28.32 -13.70 -24.13
C GLY A 79 27.99 -12.21 -23.97
N SER A 80 28.78 -11.37 -24.63
CA SER A 80 28.46 -9.94 -24.83
C SER A 80 27.53 -9.83 -26.03
N CYS A 81 26.47 -9.03 -25.90
CA CYS A 81 25.38 -8.99 -26.88
C CYS A 81 25.05 -7.55 -27.22
N GLU A 82 24.58 -7.35 -28.45
CA GLU A 82 24.07 -6.06 -28.88
C GLU A 82 22.75 -5.74 -28.14
N SER A 83 22.40 -4.46 -28.04
CA SER A 83 21.27 -4.02 -27.21
C SER A 83 19.91 -4.56 -27.66
N ASN A 84 19.77 -4.93 -28.92
CA ASN A 84 18.58 -5.53 -29.54
C ASN A 84 18.39 -7.03 -29.21
N GLU A 85 19.45 -7.72 -28.77
CA GLU A 85 19.42 -9.15 -28.42
C GLU A 85 19.30 -9.37 -26.90
N ARG A 86 19.31 -8.29 -26.12
CA ARG A 86 19.27 -8.32 -24.66
C ARG A 86 17.83 -8.29 -24.15
N VAL A 87 17.39 -9.37 -23.53
CA VAL A 87 16.07 -9.46 -22.87
C VAL A 87 16.28 -9.44 -21.37
N CYS A 88 15.57 -8.54 -20.69
CA CYS A 88 15.60 -8.40 -19.24
C CYS A 88 14.25 -8.81 -18.67
N GLY A 89 14.27 -9.55 -17.56
CA GLY A 89 13.07 -10.13 -17.00
C GLY A 89 13.29 -10.74 -15.62
N ILE A 90 12.19 -11.01 -14.94
CA ILE A 90 12.17 -11.66 -13.63
C ILE A 90 12.79 -13.06 -13.73
N GLU A 91 12.52 -13.76 -14.83
CA GLU A 91 13.03 -15.10 -15.14
C GLU A 91 14.57 -15.18 -15.28
N TYR A 92 15.22 -14.04 -15.51
CA TYR A 92 16.68 -13.94 -15.64
C TYR A 92 17.34 -13.26 -14.43
N SER A 93 16.56 -13.00 -13.38
CA SER A 93 16.99 -12.24 -12.20
C SER A 93 17.26 -13.14 -11.00
N THR A 94 18.23 -12.75 -10.17
CA THR A 94 18.38 -13.34 -8.82
C THR A 94 17.33 -12.76 -7.85
N LEU A 95 17.18 -13.38 -6.68
CA LEU A 95 16.28 -12.89 -5.62
C LEU A 95 16.54 -11.42 -5.24
N ASP A 96 17.80 -10.99 -5.25
CA ASP A 96 18.14 -9.59 -4.96
C ASP A 96 17.78 -8.61 -6.09
N GLN A 97 17.69 -9.10 -7.33
CA GLN A 97 17.47 -8.29 -8.54
C GLN A 97 15.99 -8.15 -8.90
N VAL A 98 15.18 -9.16 -8.56
CA VAL A 98 13.78 -9.27 -9.03
C VAL A 98 12.93 -8.05 -8.69
N GLY A 99 13.15 -7.43 -7.53
CA GLY A 99 12.43 -6.23 -7.10
C GLY A 99 12.72 -4.98 -7.92
N THR A 100 13.73 -5.01 -8.79
CA THR A 100 14.09 -3.89 -9.69
C THR A 100 13.64 -4.10 -11.13
N CYS A 101 13.01 -5.23 -11.43
CA CYS A 101 12.53 -5.51 -12.78
C CYS A 101 11.23 -4.77 -13.09
N PRO A 102 11.08 -4.23 -14.31
CA PRO A 102 9.81 -3.69 -14.76
C PRO A 102 8.80 -4.84 -14.92
N ILE A 103 7.56 -4.59 -14.51
CA ILE A 103 6.40 -5.48 -14.76
C ILE A 103 5.52 -4.76 -15.80
N PRO A 104 5.71 -5.01 -17.11
CA PRO A 104 5.06 -4.23 -18.16
C PRO A 104 3.54 -4.41 -18.20
N SER A 105 3.07 -5.61 -17.86
CA SER A 105 1.66 -5.95 -17.76
C SER A 105 1.39 -6.51 -16.35
N PRO A 106 1.06 -5.66 -15.38
CA PRO A 106 0.82 -6.13 -14.01
C PRO A 106 -0.43 -7.01 -13.96
N PRO A 107 -0.44 -8.05 -13.12
CA PRO A 107 -1.63 -8.87 -12.92
C PRO A 107 -2.76 -8.05 -12.32
N GLU A 108 -3.99 -8.31 -12.79
CA GLU A 108 -5.20 -7.72 -12.25
C GLU A 108 -5.60 -8.46 -10.97
N TRP A 109 -5.04 -8.02 -9.84
CA TRP A 109 -5.32 -8.62 -8.55
C TRP A 109 -6.79 -8.46 -8.16
N PRO A 110 -7.48 -9.54 -7.72
CA PRO A 110 -8.82 -9.40 -7.18
C PRO A 110 -8.76 -8.57 -5.88
N PRO A 111 -9.79 -7.78 -5.58
CA PRO A 111 -9.81 -6.98 -4.37
C PRO A 111 -9.91 -7.88 -3.14
N LEU A 112 -9.00 -7.71 -2.19
CA LEU A 112 -8.95 -8.49 -0.95
C LEU A 112 -9.42 -7.66 0.25
N LEU A 113 -9.95 -8.33 1.28
CA LEU A 113 -10.12 -7.78 2.62
C LEU A 113 -8.84 -7.93 3.45
N GLN A 114 -8.63 -7.00 4.40
CA GLN A 114 -7.67 -7.21 5.48
C GLN A 114 -8.31 -8.05 6.58
N ILE A 115 -8.02 -9.35 6.62
CA ILE A 115 -8.60 -10.27 7.60
C ILE A 115 -7.57 -10.54 8.71
N PRO A 116 -7.91 -10.43 10.00
CA PRO A 116 -6.97 -10.76 11.07
C PRO A 116 -6.54 -12.23 11.05
N ALA A 117 -5.28 -12.47 11.39
CA ALA A 117 -4.75 -13.83 11.59
C ALA A 117 -5.60 -14.57 12.66
N PRO A 118 -5.75 -15.90 12.59
CA PRO A 118 -6.65 -16.66 13.47
C PRO A 118 -6.47 -16.38 14.97
N ILE A 119 -5.23 -16.19 15.42
CA ILE A 119 -4.86 -15.90 16.82
C ILE A 119 -5.29 -14.50 17.30
N TYR A 120 -5.62 -13.59 16.39
CA TYR A 120 -5.97 -12.20 16.68
C TYR A 120 -7.46 -11.89 16.47
N ARG A 121 -8.23 -12.83 15.89
CA ARG A 121 -9.66 -12.65 15.61
C ARG A 121 -10.48 -12.43 16.88
N ALA A 122 -11.55 -11.66 16.75
CA ALA A 122 -12.44 -11.28 17.84
C ALA A 122 -13.03 -12.49 18.59
N ILE A 123 -12.86 -12.50 19.91
CA ILE A 123 -13.43 -13.45 20.88
C ILE A 123 -14.08 -12.68 22.03
N ARG A 124 -14.87 -13.40 22.83
CA ARG A 124 -15.40 -12.91 24.10
C ARG A 124 -14.25 -12.66 25.08
N THR A 125 -14.28 -11.51 25.74
CA THR A 125 -13.24 -11.06 26.68
C THR A 125 -13.89 -10.31 27.85
N ASP A 126 -13.21 -10.26 29.00
CA ASP A 126 -13.75 -9.62 30.21
C ASP A 126 -13.78 -8.08 30.11
N PHE A 127 -12.90 -7.50 29.30
CA PHE A 127 -12.83 -6.05 29.08
C PHE A 127 -13.87 -5.53 28.06
N ALA A 128 -14.56 -6.43 27.35
CA ALA A 128 -15.59 -6.07 26.37
C ALA A 128 -16.96 -6.58 26.84
N SER A 129 -17.98 -5.74 26.78
CA SER A 129 -19.35 -6.08 27.23
C SER A 129 -20.14 -6.92 26.20
N PHE A 130 -19.49 -7.46 25.18
CA PHE A 130 -20.13 -8.18 24.08
C PHE A 130 -20.05 -9.69 24.31
N THR A 131 -21.20 -10.33 24.49
CA THR A 131 -21.32 -11.77 24.77
C THR A 131 -21.58 -12.62 23.54
N ASP A 132 -21.79 -12.00 22.38
CA ASP A 132 -22.12 -12.63 21.10
C ASP A 132 -20.88 -13.05 20.28
N LEU A 133 -19.69 -12.75 20.80
CA LEU A 133 -18.41 -13.20 20.25
C LEU A 133 -18.09 -14.65 20.65
N PRO A 134 -17.32 -15.38 19.83
CA PRO A 134 -16.93 -16.75 20.10
C PRO A 134 -16.00 -16.87 21.32
N ASP A 135 -15.90 -18.06 21.88
CA ASP A 135 -15.04 -18.36 23.01
C ASP A 135 -13.54 -18.39 22.63
N GLU A 136 -12.65 -18.10 23.59
CA GLU A 136 -11.19 -18.06 23.37
C GLU A 136 -10.62 -19.36 22.80
N SER A 137 -11.25 -20.49 23.11
CA SER A 137 -10.88 -21.81 22.59
C SER A 137 -10.74 -21.86 21.06
N CYS A 138 -11.49 -21.04 20.31
CA CYS A 138 -11.39 -21.02 18.84
C CYS A 138 -10.04 -20.50 18.32
N ARG A 139 -9.30 -19.71 19.12
CA ARG A 139 -7.98 -19.19 18.72
C ARG A 139 -6.95 -20.31 18.74
N ASN A 140 -7.06 -21.19 19.74
CA ASN A 140 -6.18 -22.35 19.90
C ASN A 140 -6.35 -23.36 18.76
N THR A 141 -7.58 -23.50 18.26
CA THR A 141 -7.90 -24.39 17.12
C THR A 141 -7.79 -23.70 15.76
N GLY A 142 -7.55 -22.38 15.72
CA GLY A 142 -7.53 -21.59 14.49
C GLY A 142 -8.89 -21.45 13.80
N SER A 143 -9.98 -21.80 14.47
CA SER A 143 -11.34 -21.87 13.91
C SER A 143 -12.19 -20.63 14.17
N CYS A 144 -11.62 -19.58 14.79
CA CYS A 144 -12.37 -18.36 15.05
C CYS A 144 -12.93 -17.75 13.76
N PRO A 145 -14.22 -17.38 13.74
CA PRO A 145 -14.81 -16.69 12.60
C PRO A 145 -14.19 -15.30 12.40
N ALA A 146 -14.25 -14.82 11.16
CA ALA A 146 -13.91 -13.45 10.84
C ALA A 146 -15.15 -12.58 11.09
N THR A 147 -15.09 -11.75 12.14
CA THR A 147 -16.25 -10.96 12.59
C THR A 147 -16.35 -9.66 11.81
N ILE A 148 -17.58 -9.31 11.39
CA ILE A 148 -17.97 -8.02 10.82
C ILE A 148 -19.08 -7.44 11.69
N LEU A 149 -18.94 -6.18 12.08
CA LEU A 149 -19.97 -5.47 12.84
C LEU A 149 -20.88 -4.66 11.93
N LEU A 150 -22.15 -4.57 12.30
CA LEU A 150 -23.19 -3.90 11.53
C LEU A 150 -24.02 -2.99 12.43
N THR A 151 -24.43 -1.84 11.92
CA THR A 151 -25.43 -0.99 12.55
C THR A 151 -26.17 -0.17 11.50
N GLY A 152 -27.17 0.60 11.92
CA GLY A 152 -27.97 1.46 11.05
C GLY A 152 -29.35 1.74 11.66
N SER A 153 -30.12 2.64 11.03
CA SER A 153 -31.46 3.01 11.49
C SER A 153 -32.47 1.87 11.37
N ASN A 154 -32.27 0.96 10.42
CA ASN A 154 -33.14 -0.18 10.15
C ASN A 154 -32.36 -1.50 10.19
N GLN A 155 -32.45 -2.19 11.32
CA GLN A 155 -31.78 -3.48 11.55
C GLN A 155 -32.16 -4.55 10.53
N SER A 156 -33.46 -4.67 10.21
CA SER A 156 -33.93 -5.68 9.26
C SER A 156 -33.38 -5.46 7.84
N LEU A 157 -33.15 -4.21 7.45
CA LEU A 157 -32.51 -3.90 6.18
C LEU A 157 -31.01 -4.26 6.23
N GLY A 158 -30.31 -3.81 7.26
CA GLY A 158 -28.87 -4.04 7.40
C GLY A 158 -28.50 -5.53 7.50
N GLU A 159 -29.29 -6.33 8.22
CA GLU A 159 -29.10 -7.78 8.30
C GLU A 159 -29.33 -8.48 6.95
N ARG A 160 -30.30 -8.00 6.16
CA ARG A 160 -30.54 -8.52 4.79
C ARG A 160 -29.39 -8.18 3.85
N LEU A 161 -28.90 -6.94 3.87
CA LEU A 161 -27.73 -6.53 3.09
C LEU A 161 -26.50 -7.35 3.50
N ALA A 162 -26.29 -7.53 4.80
CA ALA A 162 -25.19 -8.32 5.30
C ALA A 162 -25.27 -9.82 4.96
N GLY A 163 -26.50 -10.37 4.88
CA GLY A 163 -26.73 -11.73 4.39
C GLY A 163 -26.18 -11.97 2.99
N ASN A 164 -26.14 -10.93 2.15
CA ASN A 164 -25.63 -11.01 0.78
C ASN A 164 -24.10 -10.79 0.68
N MET A 165 -23.44 -10.22 1.70
CA MET A 165 -21.99 -9.96 1.68
C MET A 165 -21.14 -11.24 1.49
N PHE A 166 -21.64 -12.37 1.96
CA PHE A 166 -20.94 -13.65 1.87
C PHE A 166 -21.67 -14.64 0.94
N ALA A 167 -22.46 -14.14 -0.01
CA ALA A 167 -23.15 -15.01 -0.96
C ALA A 167 -22.15 -15.99 -1.61
N GLY A 168 -22.46 -17.29 -1.53
CA GLY A 168 -21.61 -18.32 -2.09
C GLY A 168 -21.63 -18.23 -3.61
N SER A 169 -20.46 -18.02 -4.23
CA SER A 169 -20.33 -18.08 -5.69
C SER A 169 -20.46 -19.53 -6.19
N SER A 170 -21.15 -19.68 -7.34
CA SER A 170 -21.26 -20.93 -8.08
C SER A 170 -20.04 -21.16 -8.99
N ALA A 171 -19.48 -22.37 -8.91
CA ALA A 171 -18.49 -23.00 -9.81
C ALA A 171 -17.32 -22.11 -10.31
N PHE A 172 -16.12 -22.34 -9.75
CA PHE A 172 -14.86 -21.82 -10.26
C PHE A 172 -14.71 -22.05 -11.77
N ASN A 173 -14.56 -20.97 -12.54
CA ASN A 173 -14.12 -21.08 -13.91
C ASN A 173 -12.59 -20.99 -13.98
N PHE A 174 -11.95 -22.14 -14.21
CA PHE A 174 -10.49 -22.25 -14.26
C PHE A 174 -9.85 -21.56 -15.48
N SER A 175 -10.63 -21.07 -16.45
CA SER A 175 -10.09 -20.35 -17.62
C SER A 175 -9.61 -18.93 -17.30
N ASP A 176 -10.24 -18.26 -16.33
CA ASP A 176 -9.87 -16.92 -15.88
C ASP A 176 -9.94 -16.85 -14.35
N ILE A 177 -8.85 -17.30 -13.73
CA ILE A 177 -8.74 -17.49 -12.29
C ILE A 177 -8.85 -16.14 -11.57
N SER A 178 -8.17 -15.09 -12.05
CA SER A 178 -8.16 -13.77 -11.39
C SER A 178 -9.55 -13.14 -11.36
N TYR A 179 -10.29 -13.20 -12.47
CA TYR A 179 -11.66 -12.70 -12.52
C TYR A 179 -12.59 -13.56 -11.66
N SER A 180 -12.49 -14.89 -11.74
CA SER A 180 -13.31 -15.80 -10.94
C SER A 180 -13.10 -15.58 -9.44
N LEU A 181 -11.86 -15.32 -9.00
CA LEU A 181 -11.54 -15.02 -7.60
C LEU A 181 -12.19 -13.71 -7.10
N ALA A 182 -12.47 -12.76 -7.99
CA ALA A 182 -13.15 -11.52 -7.61
C ALA A 182 -14.60 -11.76 -7.20
N ASP A 183 -15.25 -12.84 -7.64
CA ASP A 183 -16.59 -13.23 -7.20
C ASP A 183 -16.60 -13.77 -5.76
N TYR A 184 -15.45 -14.25 -5.28
CA TYR A 184 -15.29 -14.76 -3.92
C TYR A 184 -14.95 -13.63 -2.96
N THR A 185 -15.47 -13.70 -1.73
CA THR A 185 -15.12 -12.76 -0.66
C THR A 185 -13.77 -13.15 -0.06
N LEU A 186 -12.73 -12.79 -0.79
CA LEU A 186 -11.35 -13.08 -0.43
C LEU A 186 -10.77 -12.03 0.52
N GLY A 187 -9.80 -12.47 1.31
CA GLY A 187 -8.95 -11.59 2.10
C GLY A 187 -7.68 -12.31 2.56
N SER A 188 -6.80 -11.54 3.19
CA SER A 188 -5.53 -12.05 3.71
C SER A 188 -5.14 -11.29 4.97
N ASP A 189 -4.35 -11.95 5.84
CA ASP A 189 -3.78 -11.40 7.06
C ASP A 189 -2.38 -10.80 6.88
N THR A 190 -1.84 -10.90 5.67
CA THR A 190 -0.54 -10.34 5.33
C THR A 190 -0.53 -8.83 5.47
N MET A 191 0.63 -8.30 5.86
CA MET A 191 0.90 -6.86 5.80
C MET A 191 0.98 -6.44 4.34
N THR A 192 0.42 -5.28 4.03
CA THR A 192 0.45 -4.70 2.70
C THR A 192 1.75 -3.93 2.46
N GLU A 193 2.10 -3.76 1.20
CA GLU A 193 3.31 -3.06 0.75
C GLU A 193 2.98 -1.68 0.16
N TYR A 194 4.00 -0.93 -0.23
CA TYR A 194 3.86 0.40 -0.85
C TYR A 194 3.35 0.36 -2.31
N SER A 195 3.24 -0.84 -2.90
CA SER A 195 2.77 -1.03 -4.28
C SER A 195 1.88 -2.26 -4.39
N ASN A 196 0.96 -2.25 -5.36
CA ASN A 196 0.10 -3.40 -5.68
C ASN A 196 0.64 -4.23 -6.86
N PHE A 197 1.88 -4.01 -7.31
CA PHE A 197 2.43 -4.82 -8.41
C PHE A 197 2.56 -6.29 -8.01
N LEU A 198 2.97 -6.51 -6.77
CA LEU A 198 3.01 -7.80 -6.11
C LEU A 198 2.26 -7.63 -4.79
N ASP A 199 1.07 -8.21 -4.66
CA ASP A 199 0.35 -8.23 -3.37
C ASP A 199 0.83 -9.42 -2.51
N PRO A 200 1.40 -9.19 -1.30
CA PRO A 200 1.90 -10.23 -0.39
C PRO A 200 0.93 -11.36 -0.09
N ALA A 201 -0.37 -11.14 -0.24
CA ALA A 201 -1.38 -12.18 -0.10
C ALA A 201 -1.14 -13.40 -1.00
N PHE A 202 -0.47 -13.24 -2.14
CA PHE A 202 -0.33 -14.29 -3.15
C PHE A 202 1.04 -14.95 -3.20
N PHE A 203 2.03 -14.40 -2.50
CA PHE A 203 3.41 -14.92 -2.51
C PHE A 203 4.04 -15.03 -1.11
N SER A 204 3.32 -14.66 -0.07
CA SER A 204 3.69 -15.06 1.28
C SER A 204 3.32 -16.52 1.51
N ASP A 205 4.03 -17.21 2.39
CA ASP A 205 3.67 -18.55 2.88
C ASP A 205 2.41 -18.53 3.80
N ARG A 206 1.54 -17.52 3.65
CA ARG A 206 0.28 -17.39 4.40
C ARG A 206 -0.91 -17.72 3.51
N PRO A 207 -1.94 -18.38 4.07
CA PRO A 207 -3.11 -18.73 3.29
C PRO A 207 -3.92 -17.49 2.93
N LEU A 208 -4.59 -17.56 1.78
CA LEU A 208 -5.73 -16.71 1.50
C LEU A 208 -6.93 -17.19 2.32
N TYR A 209 -7.84 -16.29 2.60
CA TYR A 209 -9.10 -16.61 3.26
C TYR A 209 -10.25 -16.28 2.33
N HIS A 210 -11.19 -17.21 2.18
CA HIS A 210 -12.48 -16.97 1.54
C HIS A 210 -13.59 -16.98 2.59
N LEU A 211 -14.33 -15.88 2.71
CA LEU A 211 -15.40 -15.74 3.70
C LEU A 211 -16.71 -16.33 3.20
N GLN A 212 -17.29 -17.23 4.01
CA GLN A 212 -18.63 -17.80 3.78
C GLN A 212 -19.47 -17.77 5.07
N PRO A 213 -20.81 -17.80 4.99
CA PRO A 213 -21.66 -17.87 6.17
C PRO A 213 -21.41 -19.16 6.97
N GLN A 214 -21.06 -20.24 6.27
CA GLN A 214 -20.74 -21.55 6.83
C GLN A 214 -19.63 -22.18 5.97
N CYS A 215 -18.73 -22.91 6.62
CA CYS A 215 -17.65 -23.64 5.96
C CYS A 215 -17.79 -25.13 6.24
N SER A 216 -17.60 -25.95 5.21
CA SER A 216 -17.39 -27.39 5.38
C SER A 216 -16.02 -27.65 6.02
N ALA A 217 -15.88 -28.78 6.71
CA ALA A 217 -14.61 -29.17 7.33
C ALA A 217 -13.49 -29.23 6.28
N ASN A 218 -12.37 -28.54 6.54
CA ASN A 218 -11.20 -28.46 5.65
C ASN A 218 -11.54 -28.03 4.22
N SER A 219 -12.49 -27.11 4.04
CA SER A 219 -12.77 -26.51 2.74
C SER A 219 -11.64 -25.57 2.35
N THR A 220 -10.76 -26.04 1.46
CA THR A 220 -9.72 -25.23 0.85
C THR A 220 -9.83 -25.29 -0.67
N ILE A 221 -9.50 -24.18 -1.32
CA ILE A 221 -9.50 -24.03 -2.76
C ILE A 221 -8.06 -23.80 -3.18
N ASN A 222 -7.56 -24.65 -4.06
CA ASN A 222 -6.25 -24.48 -4.65
C ASN A 222 -6.37 -23.60 -5.90
N VAL A 223 -5.55 -22.57 -5.94
CA VAL A 223 -5.53 -21.53 -6.96
C VAL A 223 -4.13 -21.47 -7.53
N THR A 224 -3.99 -21.32 -8.84
CA THR A 224 -2.69 -21.09 -9.47
C THR A 224 -2.68 -19.70 -10.08
N ILE A 225 -1.77 -18.86 -9.63
CA ILE A 225 -1.67 -17.46 -10.03
C ILE A 225 -0.51 -17.30 -10.98
N GLN A 226 -0.74 -16.65 -12.12
CA GLN A 226 0.29 -16.34 -13.09
C GLN A 226 0.90 -14.97 -12.78
N ILE A 227 2.23 -14.95 -12.61
CA ILE A 227 3.01 -13.72 -12.45
C ILE A 227 4.08 -13.72 -13.52
N ALA A 228 3.94 -12.82 -14.50
CA ALA A 228 4.76 -12.82 -15.71
C ALA A 228 4.77 -14.22 -16.37
N SER A 229 5.90 -14.92 -16.34
CA SER A 229 6.09 -16.26 -16.92
C SER A 229 6.01 -17.41 -15.89
N THR A 230 5.76 -17.11 -14.62
CA THR A 230 5.79 -18.10 -13.52
C THR A 230 4.42 -18.32 -12.90
N ALA A 231 4.09 -19.60 -12.68
CA ALA A 231 2.86 -20.03 -12.01
C ALA A 231 3.13 -20.28 -10.52
N VAL A 232 2.47 -19.54 -9.64
CA VAL A 232 2.61 -19.67 -8.18
C VAL A 232 1.34 -20.32 -7.62
N PRO A 233 1.44 -21.48 -6.93
CA PRO A 233 0.30 -22.06 -6.24
C PRO A 233 -0.03 -21.25 -4.99
N ALA A 234 -1.33 -21.01 -4.77
CA ALA A 234 -1.88 -20.37 -3.60
C ALA A 234 -3.07 -21.19 -3.07
N GLU A 235 -3.25 -21.21 -1.77
CA GLU A 235 -4.37 -21.90 -1.11
C GLU A 235 -5.29 -20.88 -0.46
N ALA A 236 -6.58 -20.96 -0.79
CA ALA A 236 -7.64 -20.18 -0.16
C ALA A 236 -8.47 -21.05 0.78
N SER A 237 -8.30 -20.81 2.07
CA SER A 237 -9.01 -21.51 3.14
C SER A 237 -10.37 -20.86 3.44
N CYS A 238 -11.41 -21.67 3.60
CA CYS A 238 -12.72 -21.17 3.99
C CYS A 238 -12.69 -20.70 5.45
N VAL A 239 -13.16 -19.47 5.68
CA VAL A 239 -13.33 -18.91 7.01
C VAL A 239 -14.78 -18.48 7.17
N ARG A 240 -15.38 -18.84 8.31
CA ARG A 240 -16.73 -18.41 8.64
C ARG A 240 -16.76 -16.88 8.83
N GLY A 241 -17.52 -16.18 8.00
CA GLY A 241 -17.89 -14.78 8.22
C GLY A 241 -18.99 -14.70 9.27
N LEU A 242 -18.76 -13.91 10.33
CA LEU A 242 -19.73 -13.71 11.40
C LEU A 242 -20.19 -12.25 11.42
N ASN A 243 -21.42 -12.03 10.98
CA ASN A 243 -22.07 -10.73 11.02
C ASN A 243 -22.73 -10.54 12.39
N LEU A 244 -22.40 -9.45 13.10
CA LEU A 244 -22.98 -9.12 14.40
C LEU A 244 -23.55 -7.70 14.40
N TRP A 245 -24.76 -7.55 14.91
CA TRP A 245 -25.43 -6.25 15.00
C TRP A 245 -25.03 -5.48 16.26
N ARG A 246 -24.93 -4.16 16.15
CA ARG A 246 -24.71 -3.20 17.25
C ARG A 246 -25.78 -2.12 17.19
N ASN A 247 -26.21 -1.62 18.34
CA ASN A 247 -27.33 -0.67 18.39
C ASN A 247 -26.95 0.73 17.89
N SER A 248 -25.66 1.05 17.84
CA SER A 248 -25.18 2.34 17.37
C SER A 248 -23.74 2.28 16.85
N SER A 249 -23.35 3.29 16.07
CA SER A 249 -21.96 3.51 15.65
C SER A 249 -21.02 3.75 16.85
N SER A 250 -21.54 4.23 17.99
CA SER A 250 -20.76 4.35 19.22
C SER A 250 -20.36 2.99 19.79
N GLU A 251 -21.26 2.00 19.75
CA GLU A 251 -20.94 0.63 20.16
C GLU A 251 -19.94 -0.04 19.21
N ILE A 252 -20.04 0.25 17.90
CA ILE A 252 -19.02 -0.18 16.92
C ILE A 252 -17.67 0.41 17.28
N ASN A 253 -17.59 1.72 17.49
CA ASN A 253 -16.34 2.39 17.85
C ASN A 253 -15.75 1.85 19.16
N ASP A 254 -16.58 1.60 20.19
CA ASP A 254 -16.15 0.99 21.44
C ASP A 254 -15.58 -0.42 21.22
N ALA A 255 -16.25 -1.25 20.42
CA ALA A 255 -15.80 -2.60 20.08
C ALA A 255 -14.47 -2.59 19.31
N LEU A 256 -14.34 -1.75 18.30
CA LEU A 256 -13.13 -1.61 17.50
C LEU A 256 -11.96 -1.04 18.33
N TYR A 257 -12.22 -0.04 19.17
CA TYR A 257 -11.23 0.57 20.05
C TYR A 257 -10.69 -0.44 21.06
N LYS A 258 -11.59 -1.16 21.77
CA LYS A 258 -11.19 -2.22 22.70
C LYS A 258 -10.53 -3.40 21.99
N GLY A 259 -10.84 -3.64 20.72
CA GLY A 259 -10.17 -4.63 19.89
C GLY A 259 -8.71 -4.33 19.61
N TYR A 260 -8.33 -3.05 19.59
CA TYR A 260 -6.96 -2.62 19.42
C TYR A 260 -6.15 -2.81 20.71
N ARG A 261 -4.92 -3.34 20.60
CA ARG A 261 -4.04 -3.63 21.75
C ARG A 261 -3.75 -2.46 22.69
N LYS A 262 -3.95 -1.21 22.28
CA LYS A 262 -3.77 -0.03 23.16
C LYS A 262 -5.09 0.54 23.67
N GLY A 263 -6.23 0.02 23.22
CA GLY A 263 -7.56 0.49 23.61
C GLY A 263 -8.22 -0.34 24.72
N ASN A 264 -7.59 -1.42 25.17
CA ASN A 264 -8.03 -2.18 26.33
C ASN A 264 -6.94 -2.25 27.43
N SER A 265 -7.38 -2.42 28.68
CA SER A 265 -6.52 -2.47 29.88
C SER A 265 -5.55 -3.66 29.89
N GLU A 266 -5.93 -4.77 29.24
CA GLU A 266 -5.15 -6.01 29.19
C GLU A 266 -4.09 -6.03 28.09
N ARG A 267 -4.09 -5.03 27.21
CA ARG A 267 -3.23 -4.95 26.01
C ARG A 267 -3.33 -6.14 25.05
N LYS A 268 -4.48 -6.81 25.02
CA LYS A 268 -4.75 -7.95 24.13
C LYS A 268 -5.25 -7.47 22.77
N ILE A 269 -4.92 -8.22 21.72
CA ILE A 269 -5.46 -7.99 20.37
C ILE A 269 -6.78 -8.76 20.24
N ASN A 270 -7.82 -8.08 19.77
CA ASN A 270 -9.14 -8.66 19.54
C ASN A 270 -9.77 -8.02 18.29
N GLU A 271 -9.18 -8.31 17.13
CA GLU A 271 -9.47 -7.62 15.88
C GLU A 271 -10.75 -8.10 15.20
N ILE A 272 -11.45 -7.12 14.65
CA ILE A 272 -12.65 -7.26 13.82
C ILE A 272 -12.22 -6.88 12.39
N VAL A 273 -12.75 -7.60 11.39
CA VAL A 273 -12.35 -7.42 9.98
C VAL A 273 -12.72 -6.02 9.48
N ALA A 274 -13.99 -5.67 9.65
CA ALA A 274 -14.58 -4.42 9.21
C ALA A 274 -15.86 -4.14 10.00
N ALA A 275 -16.37 -2.91 9.91
CA ALA A 275 -17.69 -2.58 10.39
C ALA A 275 -18.43 -1.69 9.39
N TYR A 276 -19.75 -1.81 9.35
CA TYR A 276 -20.62 -1.07 8.46
C TYR A 276 -21.76 -0.41 9.23
N ASP A 277 -21.96 0.88 9.01
CA ASP A 277 -23.11 1.63 9.51
C ASP A 277 -23.92 2.09 8.32
N PHE A 278 -25.09 1.47 8.16
CA PHE A 278 -26.02 1.76 7.07
C PHE A 278 -26.81 3.06 7.30
N LEU A 279 -26.54 3.82 8.36
CA LEU A 279 -27.08 5.15 8.61
C LEU A 279 -28.61 5.18 8.40
N ASN A 280 -29.09 6.03 7.50
CA ASN A 280 -30.50 6.15 7.09
C ASN A 280 -30.78 5.50 5.72
N SER A 281 -30.02 4.47 5.33
CA SER A 281 -30.23 3.77 4.07
C SER A 281 -31.64 3.18 3.96
N ASP A 282 -32.20 3.27 2.77
CA ASP A 282 -33.49 2.72 2.39
C ASP A 282 -33.44 2.21 0.93
N PHE A 283 -34.59 1.88 0.34
CA PHE A 283 -34.65 1.39 -1.05
C PHE A 283 -34.28 2.43 -2.12
N ASN A 284 -34.30 3.72 -1.78
CA ASN A 284 -34.06 4.84 -2.70
C ASN A 284 -32.72 5.55 -2.43
N HIS A 285 -32.21 5.48 -1.20
CA HIS A 285 -31.00 6.15 -0.76
C HIS A 285 -30.06 5.17 -0.09
N PHE A 286 -28.82 5.11 -0.55
CA PHE A 286 -27.79 4.27 0.03
C PHE A 286 -26.70 5.13 0.68
N ASN A 287 -26.63 5.09 2.01
CA ASN A 287 -25.69 5.82 2.85
C ASN A 287 -24.97 4.84 3.78
N VAL A 288 -23.65 4.73 3.66
CA VAL A 288 -22.87 3.78 4.47
C VAL A 288 -21.58 4.42 4.97
N ASN A 289 -21.28 4.22 6.26
CA ASN A 289 -19.94 4.41 6.80
C ASN A 289 -19.25 3.05 6.94
N ILE A 290 -17.98 3.00 6.54
CA ILE A 290 -17.17 1.78 6.56
C ILE A 290 -15.96 2.01 7.47
N TRP A 291 -15.81 1.17 8.48
CA TRP A 291 -14.58 1.08 9.27
C TRP A 291 -13.72 -0.05 8.72
N TYR A 292 -12.46 0.26 8.48
CA TYR A 292 -11.46 -0.69 8.01
C TYR A 292 -10.24 -0.67 8.94
N ASN A 293 -9.53 -1.79 9.01
CA ASN A 293 -8.30 -1.87 9.79
C ASN A 293 -7.17 -1.14 9.07
N SER A 294 -6.64 -0.06 9.67
CA SER A 294 -5.53 0.73 9.13
C SER A 294 -4.16 0.41 9.77
N THR A 295 -4.05 -0.67 10.54
CA THR A 295 -2.83 -1.00 11.31
C THR A 295 -1.60 -1.15 10.43
N TYR A 296 -1.75 -1.72 9.23
CA TYR A 296 -0.66 -1.97 8.30
C TYR A 296 -0.24 -0.76 7.46
N LYS A 297 -0.95 0.37 7.55
CA LYS A 297 -0.61 1.62 6.85
C LYS A 297 0.83 2.09 7.15
N ASN A 298 1.36 1.74 8.32
CA ASN A 298 2.70 2.08 8.82
C ASN A 298 3.02 3.59 8.70
N ASP A 299 2.07 4.43 9.12
CA ASP A 299 2.19 5.88 9.02
C ASP A 299 3.17 6.42 10.07
N THR A 300 4.40 6.69 9.63
CA THR A 300 5.46 7.30 10.42
C THR A 300 5.56 8.82 10.23
N GLY A 301 4.68 9.40 9.40
CA GLY A 301 4.68 10.83 9.03
C GLY A 301 5.74 11.27 8.02
N ASN A 302 6.85 10.52 7.85
CA ASN A 302 8.00 10.91 7.03
C ASN A 302 8.34 9.91 5.90
N GLY A 303 7.40 9.07 5.46
CA GLY A 303 7.63 8.06 4.43
C GLY A 303 6.38 7.73 3.59
N PRO A 304 6.54 6.94 2.52
CA PRO A 304 5.41 6.41 1.77
C PRO A 304 4.55 5.55 2.71
N LEU A 305 3.24 5.55 2.46
CA LEU A 305 2.28 4.76 3.22
C LEU A 305 2.03 3.44 2.51
N ALA A 306 1.91 2.36 3.27
CA ALA A 306 1.49 1.09 2.70
C ALA A 306 0.06 1.20 2.15
N LEU A 307 -0.21 0.48 1.06
CA LEU A 307 -1.53 0.45 0.45
C LEU A 307 -2.52 -0.29 1.35
N MET A 308 -3.78 0.11 1.35
CA MET A 308 -4.80 -0.48 2.22
C MET A 308 -5.82 -1.28 1.41
N ARG A 309 -6.23 -2.44 1.93
CA ARG A 309 -7.24 -3.34 1.36
C ARG A 309 -8.68 -2.85 1.60
N VAL A 310 -8.96 -1.63 1.16
CA VAL A 310 -10.28 -0.97 1.29
C VAL A 310 -11.26 -1.33 0.17
N PRO A 311 -10.86 -1.46 -1.11
CA PRO A 311 -11.82 -1.66 -2.21
C PRO A 311 -12.78 -2.85 -2.00
N ARG A 312 -12.30 -3.98 -1.46
CA ARG A 312 -13.19 -5.12 -1.20
C ARG A 312 -14.27 -4.79 -0.16
N SER A 313 -13.96 -3.99 0.85
CA SER A 313 -14.94 -3.58 1.87
C SER A 313 -16.06 -2.75 1.26
N VAL A 314 -15.73 -1.90 0.28
CA VAL A 314 -16.72 -1.12 -0.47
C VAL A 314 -17.57 -2.03 -1.35
N ASN A 315 -16.93 -2.92 -2.10
CA ASN A 315 -17.62 -3.85 -3.01
C ASN A 315 -18.64 -4.71 -2.25
N LEU A 316 -18.33 -5.15 -1.04
CA LEU A 316 -19.21 -6.00 -0.25
C LEU A 316 -20.58 -5.38 0.08
N VAL A 317 -20.65 -4.06 0.18
CA VAL A 317 -21.90 -3.37 0.55
C VAL A 317 -22.62 -2.74 -0.63
N SER A 318 -22.01 -2.74 -1.81
CA SER A 318 -22.56 -2.14 -3.03
C SER A 318 -23.10 -3.16 -4.05
N LEU A 319 -23.17 -4.44 -3.67
CA LEU A 319 -23.61 -5.56 -4.52
C LEU A 319 -25.13 -5.72 -4.56
#